data_AF-A0A956Q5A9-F1
#
_entry.id   AF-A0A956Q5A9-F1
#
_cell.length_a   1.000
_cell.length_b   1.000
_cell.length_c   1.000
_cell.angle_alpha   90.00
_cell.angle_beta   90.00
_cell.angle_gamma   90.00
#
_symmetry.space_group_name_H-M   'P 1'
#
loop_
_entity.id
_entity.type
_entity.pdbx_description
1 polymer ?
#
loop_
_entity_poly.entity_id
_entity_poly.type
_entity_poly.pdbx_seq_one_letter_code
_entity_poly.pdbx_strand_id
1 'polypeptide(L)'
;MSTTTPSFPVQGFYTQQGTISDAAQALKAAMKAAGLSEQIDTLLVLGSGVEPYRVDPDPHVTVHYETLPHFGPLSVAGHQGRFLIHQRQGNKESEPTTVALMQGRYHYYEGHPLDRVTFPIRVAAACGARRLVVTNAAG
;
A
#
# COMPACT_ATOMS: atom_id res chain seq x y z
N MET A 1 -4.89 2.35 32.49
CA MET A 1 -4.32 2.01 31.17
C MET A 1 -3.75 3.31 30.60
N SER A 2 -2.42 3.39 30.46
CA SER A 2 -1.74 4.59 30.00
C SER A 2 -2.08 4.84 28.53
N THR A 3 -2.86 5.89 28.24
CA THR A 3 -3.17 6.34 26.88
C THR A 3 -2.03 7.23 26.40
N THR A 4 -0.87 6.64 26.14
CA THR A 4 0.16 7.35 25.36
C THR A 4 -0.37 7.49 23.95
N THR A 5 -0.77 8.71 23.59
CA THR A 5 -1.08 9.07 22.20
C THR A 5 0.10 8.64 21.34
N PRO A 6 -0.10 7.85 20.28
CA PRO A 6 0.98 7.47 19.40
C PRO A 6 1.65 8.74 18.87
N SER A 7 2.96 8.88 19.10
CA SER A 7 3.74 10.00 18.58
C SER A 7 4.07 9.73 17.12
N PHE A 8 3.47 10.52 16.23
CA PHE A 8 3.80 10.52 14.82
C PHE A 8 4.87 11.58 14.52
N PRO A 9 5.65 11.41 13.45
CA PRO A 9 6.49 12.48 12.94
C PRO A 9 5.70 13.78 12.72
N VAL A 10 6.41 14.90 12.70
CA VAL A 10 5.81 16.23 12.46
C VAL A 10 4.98 16.26 11.18
N GLN A 11 3.94 17.10 11.17
CA GLN A 11 3.04 17.27 10.03
C GLN A 11 3.84 17.56 8.75
N GLY A 12 3.50 16.86 7.68
CA GLY A 12 4.15 17.00 6.37
C GLY A 12 5.28 16.00 6.13
N PHE A 13 5.74 15.26 7.14
CA PHE A 13 6.76 14.21 6.97
C PHE A 13 6.38 13.21 5.86
N TYR A 14 5.13 12.72 5.87
CA TYR A 14 4.63 11.75 4.88
C TYR A 14 4.31 12.37 3.50
N THR A 15 4.57 13.65 3.32
CA THR A 15 4.45 14.34 2.03
C THR A 15 5.80 14.73 1.44
N GLN A 16 6.90 14.52 2.18
CA GLN A 16 8.24 14.83 1.70
C GLN A 16 8.65 13.88 0.58
N GLN A 17 9.26 14.43 -0.47
CA GLN A 17 9.68 13.66 -1.63
C GLN A 17 10.70 12.56 -1.25
N GLY A 18 11.60 12.83 -0.31
CA GLY A 18 12.56 11.84 0.19
C GLY A 18 11.86 10.64 0.82
N THR A 19 10.98 10.89 1.79
CA THR A 19 10.18 9.86 2.48
C THR A 19 9.35 9.00 1.51
N ILE A 20 8.72 9.62 0.51
CA ILE A 20 7.96 8.90 -0.51
C ILE A 20 8.89 8.06 -1.40
N SER A 21 10.02 8.64 -1.82
CA SER A 21 10.99 7.98 -2.68
C SER A 21 11.61 6.75 -2.02
N ASP A 22 11.98 6.84 -0.75
CA ASP A 22 12.61 5.74 0.00
C ASP A 22 11.66 4.53 0.08
N ALA A 23 10.40 4.78 0.44
CA ALA A 23 9.38 3.74 0.49
C ALA A 23 9.07 3.15 -0.90
N ALA A 24 8.98 4.00 -1.93
CA ALA A 24 8.72 3.56 -3.30
C ALA A 24 9.87 2.73 -3.86
N GLN A 25 11.13 3.10 -3.58
CA GLN A 25 12.30 2.33 -3.99
C GLN A 25 12.32 0.95 -3.33
N ALA A 26 11.99 0.86 -2.04
CA ALA A 26 11.89 -0.43 -1.35
C ALA A 26 10.78 -1.32 -1.96
N LEU A 27 9.61 -0.74 -2.26
CA LEU A 27 8.52 -1.47 -2.89
C LEU A 27 8.90 -1.95 -4.31
N LYS A 28 9.53 -1.09 -5.12
CA LYS A 28 10.06 -1.46 -6.45
C LYS A 28 11.09 -2.57 -6.36
N ALA A 29 12.01 -2.49 -5.41
CA ALA A 29 13.03 -3.50 -5.21
C ALA A 29 12.42 -4.86 -4.85
N ALA A 30 11.38 -4.89 -4.00
CA ALA A 30 10.66 -6.11 -3.68
C ALA A 30 9.97 -6.73 -4.93
N MET A 31 9.32 -5.91 -5.76
CA MET A 31 8.71 -6.38 -7.02
C MET A 31 9.77 -6.91 -8.01
N LYS A 32 10.89 -6.20 -8.16
CA LYS A 32 12.01 -6.59 -9.02
C LYS A 32 12.67 -7.88 -8.58
N ALA A 33 12.87 -8.07 -7.28
CA ALA A 33 13.43 -9.30 -6.72
C ALA A 33 12.55 -10.53 -7.00
N ALA A 34 11.24 -10.32 -7.15
CA ALA A 34 10.28 -11.34 -7.58
C ALA A 34 10.17 -11.48 -9.11
N GLY A 35 11.00 -10.79 -9.90
CA GLY A 35 11.00 -10.84 -11.36
C GLY A 35 9.85 -10.08 -12.03
N LEU A 36 9.23 -9.14 -11.32
CA LEU A 36 8.11 -8.34 -11.83
C LEU A 36 8.58 -6.98 -12.36
N SER A 37 7.72 -6.32 -13.13
CA SER A 37 7.89 -4.89 -13.47
C SER A 37 7.96 -4.03 -12.21
N GLU A 38 8.83 -3.01 -12.22
CA GLU A 38 8.92 -1.99 -11.17
C GLU A 38 7.76 -0.96 -11.22
N GLN A 39 6.89 -1.05 -12.23
CA GLN A 39 5.73 -0.18 -12.39
C GLN A 39 4.45 -0.81 -11.83
N ILE A 40 3.70 -0.02 -11.08
CA ILE A 40 2.32 -0.30 -10.68
C ILE A 40 1.39 0.46 -11.64
N ASP A 41 0.36 -0.20 -12.17
CA ASP A 41 -0.65 0.43 -13.03
C ASP A 41 -1.86 0.92 -12.24
N THR A 42 -2.37 0.04 -11.38
CA THR A 42 -3.58 0.25 -10.57
C THR A 42 -3.26 -0.05 -9.11
N LEU A 43 -3.66 0.87 -8.23
CA LEU A 43 -3.78 0.61 -6.80
C LEU A 43 -5.24 0.30 -6.46
N LEU A 44 -5.50 -0.83 -5.82
CA LEU A 44 -6.78 -1.20 -5.25
C LEU A 44 -6.69 -1.14 -3.72
N VAL A 45 -7.45 -0.24 -3.10
CA VAL A 45 -7.51 -0.09 -1.64
C VAL A 45 -8.69 -0.90 -1.12
N LEU A 46 -8.39 -1.99 -0.39
CA LEU A 46 -9.42 -2.84 0.19
C LEU A 46 -9.92 -2.24 1.51
N GLY A 47 -11.22 -1.97 1.55
CA GLY A 47 -11.94 -1.55 2.74
C GLY A 47 -12.47 -2.72 3.56
N SER A 48 -12.93 -2.38 4.77
CA SER A 48 -13.44 -3.33 5.76
C SER A 48 -14.52 -4.25 5.19
N GLY A 49 -14.38 -5.55 5.44
CA GLY A 49 -15.29 -6.59 4.97
C GLY A 49 -14.98 -7.09 3.55
N VAL A 50 -14.08 -6.42 2.81
CA VAL A 50 -13.64 -6.85 1.47
C VAL A 50 -12.35 -7.69 1.55
N GLU A 51 -11.62 -7.62 2.65
CA GLU A 51 -10.37 -8.38 2.87
C GLU A 51 -10.49 -9.91 2.79
N PRO A 52 -11.61 -10.57 3.19
CA PRO A 52 -11.78 -12.00 3.02
C PRO A 52 -12.13 -12.41 1.59
N TYR A 53 -12.59 -11.47 0.75
CA TYR A 53 -12.81 -11.73 -0.66
C TYR A 53 -11.43 -11.79 -1.32
N ARG A 54 -10.94 -13.02 -1.49
CA ARG A 54 -9.74 -13.39 -2.22
C ARG A 54 -9.80 -12.81 -3.63
N VAL A 55 -9.42 -11.55 -3.80
CA VAL A 55 -9.00 -11.04 -5.10
C VAL A 55 -7.69 -11.75 -5.38
N ASP A 56 -7.81 -12.96 -5.90
CA ASP A 56 -6.75 -13.93 -6.19
C ASP A 56 -5.89 -14.34 -4.96
N PRO A 57 -6.00 -15.58 -4.43
CA PRO A 57 -5.27 -16.00 -3.24
C PRO A 57 -3.75 -16.07 -3.41
N ASP A 58 -3.23 -16.06 -4.65
CA ASP A 58 -1.82 -16.30 -4.96
C ASP A 58 -1.14 -15.05 -5.55
N PRO A 59 -0.80 -14.04 -4.70
CA PRO A 59 -0.01 -12.90 -5.15
C PRO A 59 1.38 -13.33 -5.61
N HIS A 60 1.93 -12.64 -6.60
CA HIS A 60 3.30 -12.87 -7.06
C HIS A 60 4.31 -12.43 -6.00
N VAL A 61 4.01 -11.34 -5.28
CA VAL A 61 4.78 -10.91 -4.11
C VAL A 61 3.86 -10.28 -3.07
N THR A 62 4.13 -10.58 -1.81
CA THR A 62 3.51 -9.94 -0.65
C THR A 62 4.55 -9.07 0.04
N VAL A 63 4.23 -7.79 0.25
CA VAL A 63 5.13 -6.83 0.90
C VAL A 63 4.44 -6.25 2.13
N HIS A 64 4.93 -6.62 3.31
CA HIS A 64 4.37 -6.13 4.56
C HIS A 64 4.76 -4.67 4.80
N TYR A 65 3.84 -3.89 5.36
CA TYR A 65 4.08 -2.47 5.67
C TYR A 65 5.28 -2.30 6.60
N GLU A 66 5.45 -3.16 7.60
CA GLU A 66 6.57 -3.10 8.54
C GLU A 66 7.96 -3.26 7.90
N THR A 67 8.05 -3.81 6.68
CA THR A 67 9.32 -3.94 5.96
C THR A 67 9.61 -2.74 5.06
N LEU A 68 8.64 -1.85 4.86
CA LEU A 68 8.79 -0.65 4.05
C LEU A 68 9.22 0.55 4.91
N PRO A 69 10.17 1.37 4.43
CA PRO A 69 10.55 2.61 5.09
C PRO A 69 9.33 3.48 5.42
N HIS A 70 9.30 4.02 6.63
CA HIS A 70 8.29 4.98 7.12
C HIS A 70 6.87 4.45 7.30
N PHE A 71 6.59 3.23 6.88
CA PHE A 71 5.38 2.53 7.27
C PHE A 71 5.49 2.05 8.73
N GLY A 72 4.34 1.72 9.32
CA GLY A 72 4.27 1.12 10.64
C GLY A 72 3.17 0.08 10.73
N PRO A 73 3.11 -0.68 11.84
CA PRO A 73 2.08 -1.70 12.03
C PRO A 73 0.68 -1.09 12.05
N LEU A 74 -0.32 -1.92 11.72
CA LEU A 74 -1.74 -1.57 11.83
C LEU A 74 -2.31 -2.07 13.15
N SER A 75 -3.20 -1.27 13.76
CA SER A 75 -3.84 -1.55 15.05
C SER A 75 -5.19 -2.27 14.94
N VAL A 76 -5.85 -2.22 13.78
CA VAL A 76 -7.19 -2.79 13.59
C VAL A 76 -7.12 -4.30 13.31
N ALA A 77 -7.91 -5.08 14.04
CA ALA A 77 -8.04 -6.53 13.81
C ALA A 77 -8.52 -6.83 12.38
N GLY A 78 -7.85 -7.75 11.68
CA GLY A 78 -8.13 -8.10 10.29
C GLY A 78 -7.35 -7.28 9.25
N HIS A 79 -6.71 -6.17 9.66
CA HIS A 79 -5.83 -5.40 8.80
C HIS A 79 -4.41 -5.98 8.83
N GLN A 80 -4.09 -6.84 7.86
CA GLN A 80 -2.77 -7.49 7.82
C GLN A 80 -1.61 -6.53 7.52
N GLY A 81 -1.90 -5.34 6.97
CA GLY A 81 -0.90 -4.30 6.72
C GLY A 81 0.13 -4.74 5.69
N ARG A 82 -0.34 -4.98 4.46
CA ARG A 82 0.50 -5.46 3.37
C ARG A 82 -0.01 -5.02 2.01
N PHE A 83 0.92 -4.90 1.07
CA PHE A 83 0.64 -4.88 -0.36
C PHE A 83 0.65 -6.32 -0.89
N LEU A 84 -0.37 -6.68 -1.66
CA LEU A 84 -0.40 -7.87 -2.49
C LEU A 84 -0.21 -7.44 -3.94
N ILE A 85 0.84 -7.93 -4.59
CA ILE A 85 1.17 -7.52 -5.95
C ILE A 85 0.84 -8.67 -6.89
N HIS A 86 0.00 -8.37 -7.89
CA HIS A 86 -0.35 -9.28 -8.96
C HIS A 86 0.12 -8.65 -10.27
N GLN A 87 0.77 -9.44 -11.11
CA GLN A 87 1.14 -9.01 -12.45
C GLN A 87 0.55 -9.98 -13.46
N ARG A 88 -0.20 -9.45 -14.43
CA ARG A 88 -0.53 -10.20 -15.62
C ARG A 88 0.61 -9.98 -16.61
N GLN A 89 1.21 -11.07 -17.09
CA GLN A 89 2.17 -10.96 -18.18
C GLN A 89 1.53 -10.33 -19.40
N GLY A 90 2.30 -9.47 -20.06
CA GLY A 90 1.97 -8.95 -21.38
C GLY A 90 1.93 -10.06 -22.42
N ASN A 91 1.37 -9.77 -23.58
CA ASN A 91 1.57 -10.60 -24.78
C ASN A 91 2.43 -9.80 -25.77
N LYS A 92 2.65 -10.33 -26.99
CA LYS A 92 3.48 -9.65 -28.00
C LYS A 92 3.02 -8.22 -28.34
N GLU A 93 1.80 -7.84 -27.99
CA GLU A 93 1.14 -6.58 -28.34
C GLU A 93 0.78 -5.73 -27.11
N SER A 94 0.96 -6.26 -25.90
CA SER A 94 0.54 -5.61 -24.64
C SER A 94 1.67 -5.67 -23.61
N GLU A 95 1.99 -4.53 -22.99
CA GLU A 95 2.86 -4.49 -21.82
C GLU A 95 2.24 -5.26 -20.63
N PRO A 96 3.07 -5.79 -19.70
CA PRO A 96 2.56 -6.39 -18.47
C PRO A 96 1.74 -5.38 -17.67
N THR A 97 0.71 -5.86 -16.99
CA THR A 97 -0.16 -5.01 -16.15
C THR A 97 0.01 -5.42 -14.70
N THR A 98 0.42 -4.48 -13.85
CA THR A 98 0.63 -4.69 -12.42
C THR A 98 -0.48 -4.06 -11.60
N VAL A 99 -1.13 -4.85 -10.76
CA VAL A 99 -2.13 -4.39 -9.79
C VAL A 99 -1.56 -4.60 -8.39
N ALA A 100 -1.54 -3.53 -7.60
CA ALA A 100 -1.20 -3.59 -6.19
C ALA A 100 -2.49 -3.47 -5.35
N LEU A 101 -2.70 -4.40 -4.45
CA LEU A 101 -3.81 -4.39 -3.51
C LEU A 101 -3.29 -4.00 -2.14
N MET A 102 -3.90 -3.00 -1.51
CA MET A 102 -3.65 -2.68 -0.11
C MET A 102 -4.61 -3.48 0.77
N GLN A 103 -4.07 -4.47 1.49
CA GLN A 103 -4.82 -5.18 2.52
C GLN A 103 -4.55 -4.55 3.88
N GLY A 104 -5.44 -3.63 4.25
CA GLY A 104 -5.34 -2.83 5.46
C GLY A 104 -4.97 -1.37 5.17
N ARG A 105 -5.63 -0.48 5.91
CA ARG A 105 -5.54 0.98 5.78
C ARG A 105 -5.26 1.59 7.15
N TYR A 106 -4.54 2.70 7.16
CA TYR A 106 -4.51 3.60 8.31
C TYR A 106 -5.79 4.43 8.31
N HIS A 107 -6.43 4.60 9.46
CA HIS A 107 -7.59 5.46 9.58
C HIS A 107 -7.29 6.68 10.45
N TYR A 108 -7.94 7.79 10.09
CA TYR A 108 -7.84 9.04 10.85
C TYR A 108 -8.32 8.88 12.29
N TYR A 109 -9.37 8.07 12.52
CA TYR A 109 -9.91 7.83 13.86
C TYR A 109 -8.95 7.03 14.78
N GLU A 110 -7.91 6.38 14.24
CA GLU A 110 -6.86 5.72 15.03
C GLU A 110 -5.81 6.74 15.54
N GLY A 111 -6.00 8.03 15.26
CA GLY A 111 -5.07 9.11 15.60
C GLY A 111 -4.01 9.40 14.53
N HIS A 112 -4.03 8.67 13.41
CA HIS A 112 -3.09 8.92 12.31
C HIS A 112 -3.36 10.27 11.64
N PRO A 113 -2.34 11.09 11.38
CA PRO A 113 -2.50 12.30 10.59
C PRO A 113 -2.85 11.94 9.12
N LEU A 114 -3.55 12.84 8.43
CA LEU A 114 -4.04 12.58 7.07
C LEU A 114 -2.91 12.35 6.05
N ASP A 115 -1.75 12.95 6.27
CA ASP A 115 -0.57 12.72 5.43
C ASP A 115 -0.09 11.26 5.51
N ARG A 116 -0.10 10.65 6.70
CA ARG A 116 0.16 9.21 6.92
C ARG A 116 -0.94 8.34 6.32
N VAL A 117 -2.21 8.69 6.53
CA VAL A 117 -3.35 7.95 5.96
C VAL A 117 -3.25 7.83 4.44
N THR A 118 -2.81 8.91 3.79
CA THR A 118 -2.65 8.99 2.33
C THR A 118 -1.26 8.60 1.84
N PHE A 119 -0.31 8.28 2.72
CA PHE A 119 1.06 7.94 2.36
C PHE A 119 1.17 6.75 1.39
N PRO A 120 0.46 5.62 1.61
CA PRO A 120 0.56 4.48 0.69
C PRO A 120 0.12 4.82 -0.74
N ILE A 121 -0.82 5.75 -0.90
CA ILE A 121 -1.29 6.21 -2.21
C ILE A 121 -0.17 6.98 -2.93
N ARG A 122 0.55 7.86 -2.21
CA ARG A 122 1.70 8.59 -2.78
C ARG A 122 2.83 7.65 -3.19
N VAL A 123 3.11 6.64 -2.36
CA VAL A 123 4.11 5.60 -2.66
C VAL A 123 3.73 4.83 -3.92
N ALA A 124 2.48 4.39 -4.03
CA ALA A 124 2.00 3.71 -5.25
C ALA A 124 2.06 4.62 -6.49
N ALA A 125 1.73 5.91 -6.35
CA ALA A 125 1.86 6.89 -7.44
C ALA A 125 3.33 7.08 -7.86
N ALA A 126 4.28 7.10 -6.92
CA ALA A 126 5.73 7.12 -7.20
C ALA A 126 6.23 5.81 -7.85
N CYS A 127 5.51 4.71 -7.64
CA CYS A 127 5.66 3.46 -8.39
C CYS A 127 4.97 3.46 -9.76
N GLY A 128 4.34 4.57 -10.16
CA GLY A 128 3.75 4.74 -11.49
C GLY A 128 2.25 4.52 -11.57
N ALA A 129 1.56 4.26 -10.45
CA ALA A 129 0.12 4.03 -10.45
C ALA A 129 -0.63 5.25 -10.97
N ARG A 130 -1.46 5.05 -12.00
CA ARG A 130 -2.32 6.09 -12.59
C ARG A 130 -3.81 5.85 -12.33
N ARG A 131 -4.14 4.66 -11.83
CA ARG A 131 -5.50 4.25 -11.50
C ARG A 131 -5.58 3.94 -10.00
N LEU A 132 -6.61 4.46 -9.35
CA LEU A 132 -6.91 4.21 -7.96
C LEU A 132 -8.35 3.72 -7.85
N VAL A 133 -8.55 2.55 -7.27
CA VAL A 133 -9.86 2.01 -6.91
C VAL A 133 -9.91 1.94 -5.40
N VAL A 134 -10.92 2.54 -4.78
CA VAL A 134 -11.09 2.54 -3.33
C VAL A 134 -12.37 1.83 -2.97
N THR A 135 -12.30 0.89 -2.03
CA THR A 135 -13.48 0.26 -1.43
C THR A 135 -13.57 0.62 0.06
N ASN A 136 -14.79 0.66 0.59
CA ASN A 136 -15.09 0.88 2.00
C ASN A 136 -16.43 0.24 2.35
N ALA A 137 -16.64 -0.02 3.65
CA ALA A 137 -17.97 -0.24 4.20
C ALA A 137 -18.61 1.11 4.55
N ALA A 138 -19.91 1.25 4.29
CA ALA A 138 -20.73 2.41 4.64
C ALA A 138 -22.16 1.94 5.00
N GLY A 139 -22.86 2.73 5.79
CA GLY A 139 -24.27 2.53 6.15
C GLY A 139 -25.19 3.46 5.40
#